data_AF-A0A2S7T6N9-F1
#
_entry.id   AF-A0A2S7T6N9-F1
#
_cell.length_a   1.000
_cell.length_b   1.000
_cell.length_c   1.000
_cell.angle_alpha   90.00
_cell.angle_beta   90.00
_cell.angle_gamma   90.00
#
_symmetry.space_group_name_H-M   'P 1'
#
loop_
_entity.id
_entity.type
_entity.pdbx_description
1 polymer ?
#
loop_
_entity_poly.entity_id
_entity_poly.type
_entity_poly.pdbx_seq_one_letter_code
_entity_poly.pdbx_strand_id
1 'polypeptide(L)'
;FDNSFPSLTLDSVLDQQGFEGSSVSLMLSSEGGSPSELVTYGAQGLPVGLSINSATGEISGVLAAGSSAMSPYTVTVTADKPSSDQVSQQFSWTVSTSNSGGGEVLYRVNTGGSTIASHDDSPVDWSSDTGNFGSVNNSIYLIANSTLKSTYDQGKSSAYDGPIVMTDPSLAVGLPSELFETERYDRGSDPNMQWSFPVNNGTLVEVRLYFAELWSGITGPGQRVFDVSVEGTVPTEFTNIDAFGRNGALGAFMLSYQVTVTDGSLDLELIRNIQDADINAIEIIE
;
A
#
# COMPACT_ATOMS: atom_id res chain seq x y z
N PHE A 1 5.14 51.08 0.83
CA PHE A 1 5.94 49.86 0.69
C PHE A 1 7.36 50.19 1.13
N ASP A 2 7.75 49.72 2.30
CA ASP A 2 9.13 49.80 2.76
C ASP A 2 9.93 48.73 1.99
N ASN A 3 10.79 49.16 1.07
CA ASN A 3 11.57 48.29 0.17
C ASN A 3 12.78 47.62 0.88
N SER A 4 12.84 47.66 2.21
CA SER A 4 13.96 47.09 2.98
C SER A 4 13.84 45.59 3.26
N PHE A 5 12.67 44.98 3.06
CA PHE A 5 12.44 43.55 3.29
C PHE A 5 12.31 42.76 1.99
N PRO A 6 12.73 41.48 1.94
CA PRO A 6 12.50 40.61 0.79
C PRO A 6 11.00 40.50 0.49
N SER A 7 10.64 40.31 -0.79
CA SER A 7 9.25 40.07 -1.18
C SER A 7 8.69 38.82 -0.49
N LEU A 8 7.41 38.88 -0.11
CA LEU A 8 6.70 37.69 0.35
C LEU A 8 6.63 36.68 -0.79
N THR A 9 6.89 35.41 -0.50
CA THR A 9 6.76 34.28 -1.42
C THR A 9 6.06 33.13 -0.73
N LEU A 10 5.43 32.26 -1.52
CA LEU A 10 4.76 31.04 -1.07
C LEU A 10 5.38 29.90 -1.84
N ASP A 11 5.74 28.80 -1.18
CA ASP A 11 6.35 27.63 -1.81
C ASP A 11 5.36 26.90 -2.73
N SER A 12 5.89 26.24 -3.77
CA SER A 12 5.06 25.47 -4.68
C SER A 12 4.47 24.23 -4.03
N VAL A 13 3.15 24.09 -4.12
CA VAL A 13 2.42 22.90 -3.67
C VAL A 13 2.27 21.97 -4.86
N LEU A 14 2.70 20.71 -4.70
CA LEU A 14 2.45 19.68 -5.72
C LEU A 14 0.97 19.29 -5.73
N ASP A 15 0.50 18.80 -6.87
CA ASP A 15 -0.84 18.22 -6.97
C ASP A 15 -1.07 17.15 -5.90
N GLN A 16 -2.26 17.19 -5.31
CA GLN A 16 -2.65 16.31 -4.20
C GLN A 16 -3.64 15.26 -4.69
N GLN A 17 -3.63 14.11 -4.01
CA GLN A 17 -4.59 13.05 -4.22
C GLN A 17 -5.11 12.56 -2.86
N GLY A 18 -6.33 12.04 -2.82
CA GLY A 18 -6.87 11.42 -1.62
C GLY A 18 -8.24 10.78 -1.87
N PHE A 19 -8.76 10.13 -0.85
CA PHE A 19 -10.01 9.39 -0.93
C PHE A 19 -11.03 9.95 0.05
N GLU A 20 -12.31 9.82 -0.26
CA GLU A 20 -13.37 10.10 0.71
C GLU A 20 -13.11 9.32 2.01
N GLY A 21 -13.29 9.98 3.16
CA GLY A 21 -12.95 9.46 4.48
C GLY A 21 -11.49 9.60 4.90
N SER A 22 -10.56 9.94 4.00
CA SER A 22 -9.15 10.11 4.36
C SER A 22 -8.91 11.39 5.16
N SER A 23 -8.12 11.29 6.25
CA SER A 23 -7.62 12.45 6.97
C SER A 23 -6.46 13.11 6.22
N VAL A 24 -6.41 14.43 6.29
CA VAL A 24 -5.43 15.26 5.59
C VAL A 24 -4.74 16.18 6.60
N SER A 25 -3.43 16.34 6.45
CA SER A 25 -2.64 17.41 7.07
C SER A 25 -1.55 17.84 6.08
N LEU A 26 -1.70 19.03 5.51
CA LEU A 26 -0.80 19.62 4.52
C LEU A 26 -0.38 21.01 5.00
N MET A 27 0.93 21.20 5.22
CA MET A 27 1.47 22.47 5.70
C MET A 27 1.92 23.35 4.52
N LEU A 28 1.43 24.58 4.47
CA LEU A 28 1.96 25.61 3.58
C LEU A 28 3.20 26.28 4.18
N SER A 29 4.11 26.72 3.32
CA SER A 29 5.36 27.40 3.70
C SER A 29 5.51 28.69 2.91
N SER A 30 5.75 29.79 3.60
CA SER A 30 5.98 31.11 3.00
C SER A 30 7.17 31.80 3.66
N GLU A 31 7.86 32.63 2.90
CA GLU A 31 9.01 33.39 3.37
C GLU A 31 9.01 34.84 2.87
N GLY A 32 9.77 35.70 3.54
CA GLY A 32 9.88 37.11 3.20
C GLY A 32 8.82 38.01 3.84
N GLY A 33 8.77 39.26 3.39
CA GLY A 33 8.06 40.37 4.05
C GLY A 33 8.70 40.79 5.37
N SER A 34 8.05 41.72 6.07
CA SER A 34 8.53 42.18 7.38
C SER A 34 8.51 41.05 8.42
N PRO A 35 9.56 40.91 9.26
CA PRO A 35 9.61 39.92 10.34
C PRO A 35 8.72 40.30 11.53
N SER A 36 8.26 41.54 11.62
CA SER A 36 7.34 41.98 12.69
C SER A 36 5.86 41.75 12.34
N GLU A 37 5.58 41.27 11.13
CA GLU A 37 4.23 41.00 10.64
C GLU A 37 3.95 39.51 10.60
N LEU A 38 2.79 39.11 11.14
CA LEU A 38 2.30 37.76 11.03
C LEU A 38 1.76 37.53 9.61
N VAL A 39 2.09 36.38 9.05
CA VAL A 39 1.47 35.90 7.81
C VAL A 39 0.07 35.39 8.10
N THR A 40 -0.88 35.69 7.23
CA THR A 40 -2.21 35.09 7.22
C THR A 40 -2.36 34.23 5.97
N TYR A 41 -2.76 32.98 6.15
CA TYR A 41 -3.00 32.04 5.06
C TYR A 41 -4.48 31.93 4.70
N GLY A 42 -4.75 31.73 3.42
CA GLY A 42 -6.08 31.44 2.88
C GLY A 42 -6.06 30.26 1.92
N ALA A 43 -7.19 29.58 1.79
CA ALA A 43 -7.39 28.50 0.83
C ALA A 43 -8.82 28.58 0.29
N GLN A 44 -8.96 28.45 -1.03
CA GLN A 44 -10.23 28.44 -1.74
C GLN A 44 -10.28 27.24 -2.68
N GLY A 45 -11.49 26.70 -2.91
CA GLY A 45 -11.69 25.54 -3.77
C GLY A 45 -11.28 24.21 -3.13
N LEU A 46 -11.09 24.17 -1.81
CA LEU A 46 -10.79 22.93 -1.10
C LEU A 46 -11.93 21.90 -1.25
N PRO A 47 -11.60 20.60 -1.32
CA PRO A 47 -12.58 19.53 -1.12
C PRO A 47 -13.39 19.71 0.16
N VAL A 48 -14.64 19.24 0.15
CA VAL A 48 -15.53 19.33 1.30
C VAL A 48 -14.90 18.56 2.47
N GLY A 49 -14.95 19.16 3.66
CA GLY A 49 -14.40 18.56 4.89
C GLY A 49 -12.94 18.92 5.17
N LEU A 50 -12.26 19.62 4.26
CA LEU A 50 -10.98 20.27 4.53
C LEU A 50 -11.15 21.76 4.88
N SER A 51 -10.23 22.28 5.68
CA SER A 51 -10.15 23.69 6.04
C SER A 51 -8.70 24.11 6.26
N ILE A 52 -8.40 25.41 6.14
CA ILE A 52 -7.08 25.95 6.44
C ILE A 52 -7.09 26.68 7.79
N ASN A 53 -6.07 26.43 8.61
CA ASN A 53 -5.76 27.28 9.75
C ASN A 53 -5.00 28.52 9.26
N SER A 54 -5.62 29.70 9.35
CA SER A 54 -5.06 30.93 8.79
C SER A 54 -3.78 31.43 9.48
N ALA A 55 -3.50 30.97 10.70
CA ALA A 55 -2.30 31.37 11.44
C ALA A 55 -1.10 30.43 11.19
N THR A 56 -1.35 29.14 10.96
CA THR A 56 -0.29 28.15 10.77
C THR A 56 -0.05 27.78 9.30
N GLY A 57 -1.07 27.93 8.44
CA GLY A 57 -1.01 27.47 7.05
C GLY A 57 -1.31 25.99 6.88
N GLU A 58 -1.76 25.30 7.94
CA GLU A 58 -2.13 23.89 7.85
C GLU A 58 -3.52 23.73 7.23
N ILE A 59 -3.58 23.09 6.05
CA ILE A 59 -4.80 22.54 5.49
C ILE A 59 -5.02 21.17 6.13
N SER A 60 -6.11 21.01 6.89
CA SER A 60 -6.44 19.77 7.57
C SER A 60 -7.93 19.46 7.57
N GLY A 61 -8.26 18.20 7.84
CA GLY A 61 -9.63 17.72 7.94
C GLY A 61 -9.77 16.30 7.43
N VAL A 62 -10.99 15.94 7.08
CA VAL A 62 -11.32 14.64 6.47
C VAL A 62 -12.04 14.91 5.16
N LEU A 63 -11.59 14.29 4.06
CA LEU A 63 -12.27 14.39 2.77
C LEU A 63 -13.69 13.83 2.90
N ALA A 64 -14.71 14.67 2.77
CA ALA A 64 -16.09 14.25 3.01
C ALA A 64 -16.63 13.34 1.91
N ALA A 65 -17.57 12.47 2.27
CA ALA A 65 -18.30 11.64 1.31
C ALA A 65 -19.00 12.50 0.24
N GLY A 66 -18.91 12.08 -1.02
CA GLY A 66 -19.39 12.80 -2.20
C GLY A 66 -18.41 13.82 -2.78
N SER A 67 -17.23 14.04 -2.19
CA SER A 67 -16.22 14.96 -2.74
C SER A 67 -15.66 14.50 -4.09
N SER A 68 -15.57 13.20 -4.32
CA SER A 68 -15.12 12.62 -5.59
C SER A 68 -15.96 13.05 -6.79
N ALA A 69 -17.25 13.33 -6.60
CA ALA A 69 -18.16 13.74 -7.67
C ALA A 69 -17.84 15.12 -8.26
N MET A 70 -17.08 15.95 -7.53
CA MET A 70 -16.64 17.29 -7.95
C MET A 70 -15.14 17.36 -8.27
N SER A 71 -14.47 16.20 -8.26
CA SER A 71 -13.05 16.06 -8.58
C SER A 71 -12.78 16.27 -10.09
N PRO A 72 -11.63 16.83 -10.50
CA PRO A 72 -10.58 17.40 -9.64
C PRO A 72 -10.95 18.80 -9.14
N TYR A 73 -10.48 19.13 -7.93
CA TYR A 73 -10.59 20.45 -7.34
C TYR A 73 -9.42 21.33 -7.76
N THR A 74 -9.70 22.53 -8.26
CA THR A 74 -8.66 23.56 -8.43
C THR A 74 -8.54 24.36 -7.14
N VAL A 75 -7.51 24.08 -6.34
CA VAL A 75 -7.30 24.74 -5.05
C VAL A 75 -6.41 25.95 -5.26
N THR A 76 -6.83 27.11 -4.73
CA THR A 76 -5.99 28.32 -4.66
C THR A 76 -5.61 28.59 -3.22
N VAL A 77 -4.31 28.60 -2.91
CA VAL A 77 -3.78 28.98 -1.60
C VAL A 77 -3.13 30.35 -1.66
N THR A 78 -3.23 31.11 -0.56
CA THR A 78 -2.72 32.47 -0.48
C THR A 78 -1.92 32.69 0.81
N ALA A 79 -0.89 33.52 0.74
CA ALA A 79 -0.20 34.07 1.90
C ALA A 79 -0.22 35.60 1.80
N ASP A 80 -0.59 36.24 2.92
CA ASP A 80 -0.74 37.68 3.01
C ASP A 80 0.00 38.24 4.22
N LYS A 81 0.65 39.39 4.03
CA LYS A 81 1.21 40.23 5.10
C LYS A 81 0.81 41.68 4.85
N PRO A 82 0.41 42.46 5.87
CA PRO A 82 -0.16 43.81 5.69
C PRO A 82 0.66 44.79 4.85
N SER A 83 1.99 44.68 4.88
CA SER A 83 2.88 45.58 4.13
C SER A 83 3.41 45.00 2.82
N SER A 84 3.01 43.78 2.46
CA SER A 84 3.46 43.05 1.27
C SER A 84 2.32 42.86 0.27
N ASP A 85 2.66 42.66 -1.00
CA ASP A 85 1.69 42.17 -1.97
C ASP A 85 1.33 40.72 -1.61
N GLN A 86 0.04 40.39 -1.68
CA GLN A 86 -0.44 39.02 -1.49
C GLN A 86 0.14 38.12 -2.59
N VAL A 87 0.56 36.93 -2.19
CA VAL A 87 1.01 35.87 -3.11
C VAL A 87 0.05 34.69 -3.07
N SER A 88 -0.15 34.08 -4.24
CA SER A 88 -1.11 32.98 -4.42
C SER A 88 -0.52 31.89 -5.30
N GLN A 89 -0.92 30.65 -5.04
CA GLN A 89 -0.58 29.48 -5.82
C GLN A 89 -1.82 28.62 -6.11
N GLN A 90 -1.77 27.87 -7.21
CA GLN A 90 -2.80 26.91 -7.56
C GLN A 90 -2.21 25.52 -7.75
N PHE A 91 -2.95 24.50 -7.31
CA PHE A 91 -2.66 23.09 -7.55
C PHE A 91 -3.97 22.30 -7.71
N SER A 92 -3.88 21.12 -8.30
CA SER A 92 -5.01 20.20 -8.44
C SER A 92 -5.13 19.28 -7.23
N TRP A 93 -6.33 19.07 -6.71
CA TRP A 93 -6.62 18.03 -5.72
C TRP A 93 -7.60 17.02 -6.32
N THR A 94 -7.11 15.81 -6.58
CA THR A 94 -7.95 14.72 -7.07
C THR A 94 -8.50 13.95 -5.88
N VAL A 95 -9.82 13.89 -5.76
CA VAL A 95 -10.51 13.07 -4.76
C VAL A 95 -11.21 11.91 -5.46
N SER A 96 -11.06 10.71 -4.94
CA SER A 96 -11.76 9.50 -5.43
C SER A 96 -12.65 8.92 -4.32
N THR A 97 -13.68 8.16 -4.69
CA THR A 97 -14.60 7.51 -3.72
C THR A 97 -13.90 6.50 -2.84
N SER A 98 -12.79 5.97 -3.32
CA SER A 98 -11.95 4.96 -2.68
C SER A 98 -10.55 5.06 -3.26
N ASN A 99 -9.60 4.29 -2.73
CA ASN A 99 -8.32 4.05 -3.40
C ASN A 99 -8.49 3.21 -4.67
N SER A 100 -9.30 3.69 -5.63
CA SER A 100 -9.46 3.12 -6.97
C SER A 100 -8.43 3.70 -7.95
N GLY A 101 -7.26 4.11 -7.44
CA GLY A 101 -6.08 4.39 -8.26
C GLY A 101 -5.48 3.14 -8.92
N GLY A 102 -5.98 1.95 -8.60
CA GLY A 102 -5.64 0.70 -9.27
C GLY A 102 -6.82 -0.24 -9.23
N GLY A 103 -7.52 -0.36 -10.35
CA GLY A 103 -8.36 -1.49 -10.77
C GLY A 103 -9.43 -2.09 -9.86
N GLU A 104 -10.23 -3.01 -10.42
CA GLU A 104 -11.18 -3.82 -9.65
C GLU A 104 -10.40 -4.93 -8.92
N VAL A 105 -10.54 -5.01 -7.59
CA VAL A 105 -9.97 -6.14 -6.84
C VAL A 105 -10.70 -7.41 -7.24
N LEU A 106 -10.02 -8.30 -7.95
CA LEU A 106 -10.55 -9.58 -8.38
C LEU A 106 -10.44 -10.61 -7.26
N TYR A 107 -9.26 -10.69 -6.61
CA TYR A 107 -8.94 -11.74 -5.65
C TYR A 107 -8.09 -11.23 -4.49
N ARG A 108 -8.36 -11.76 -3.29
CA ARG A 108 -7.52 -11.59 -2.10
C ARG A 108 -7.39 -12.90 -1.33
N VAL A 109 -6.19 -13.22 -0.89
CA VAL A 109 -5.87 -14.41 -0.09
C VAL A 109 -5.03 -14.00 1.11
N ASN A 110 -5.50 -14.30 2.32
CA ASN A 110 -4.71 -14.25 3.55
C ASN A 110 -4.00 -15.60 3.73
N THR A 111 -2.75 -15.69 3.27
CA THR A 111 -2.04 -16.97 3.23
C THR A 111 -1.62 -17.42 4.62
N GLY A 112 -1.94 -18.65 4.99
CA GLY A 112 -1.75 -19.15 6.36
C GLY A 112 -2.83 -18.73 7.36
N GLY A 113 -3.65 -17.72 7.03
CA GLY A 113 -4.58 -17.06 7.94
C GLY A 113 -6.06 -17.29 7.62
N SER A 114 -6.92 -16.91 8.57
CA SER A 114 -8.38 -16.96 8.41
C SER A 114 -8.89 -15.76 7.61
N THR A 115 -10.16 -15.77 7.21
CA THR A 115 -10.74 -14.64 6.48
C THR A 115 -10.64 -13.34 7.27
N ILE A 116 -10.18 -12.28 6.62
CA ILE A 116 -10.13 -10.90 7.16
C ILE A 116 -11.02 -10.03 6.28
N ALA A 117 -11.87 -9.21 6.91
CA ALA A 117 -12.72 -8.28 6.18
C ALA A 117 -11.87 -7.26 5.39
N SER A 118 -12.33 -6.84 4.22
CA SER A 118 -11.74 -5.68 3.57
C SER A 118 -11.86 -4.43 4.46
N HIS A 119 -10.81 -3.62 4.48
CA HIS A 119 -10.78 -2.33 5.19
C HIS A 119 -10.81 -1.15 4.21
N ASP A 120 -11.08 -1.45 2.94
CA ASP A 120 -11.32 -0.50 1.87
C ASP A 120 -12.71 -0.74 1.26
N ASP A 121 -13.04 0.01 0.21
CA ASP A 121 -14.36 -0.07 -0.42
C ASP A 121 -14.52 -1.27 -1.35
N SER A 122 -13.50 -2.14 -1.45
CA SER A 122 -13.65 -3.39 -2.18
C SER A 122 -14.59 -4.34 -1.42
N PRO A 123 -15.58 -4.95 -2.08
CA PRO A 123 -16.41 -5.98 -1.45
C PRO A 123 -15.68 -7.32 -1.27
N VAL A 124 -14.42 -7.42 -1.73
CA VAL A 124 -13.63 -8.64 -1.67
C VAL A 124 -12.84 -8.68 -0.36
N ASP A 125 -13.28 -9.54 0.54
CA ASP A 125 -12.54 -9.89 1.75
C ASP A 125 -11.27 -10.68 1.42
N TRP A 126 -10.30 -10.64 2.34
CA TRP A 126 -9.12 -11.50 2.27
C TRP A 126 -9.51 -12.92 2.65
N SER A 127 -9.65 -13.80 1.64
CA SER A 127 -10.10 -15.18 1.85
C SER A 127 -9.10 -16.03 2.62
N SER A 128 -9.58 -17.03 3.37
CA SER A 128 -8.76 -17.88 4.24
C SER A 128 -7.87 -18.86 3.49
N ASP A 129 -6.72 -19.19 4.08
CA ASP A 129 -5.83 -20.26 3.61
C ASP A 129 -5.07 -20.98 4.75
N THR A 130 -5.75 -21.82 5.54
CA THR A 130 -5.27 -22.22 6.90
C THR A 130 -4.86 -23.70 7.08
N GLY A 131 -5.10 -24.55 6.09
CA GLY A 131 -5.08 -26.00 6.21
C GLY A 131 -3.87 -26.71 5.60
N ASN A 132 -3.89 -28.05 5.70
CA ASN A 132 -3.06 -28.93 4.87
C ASN A 132 -3.47 -28.76 3.41
N PHE A 133 -2.53 -28.89 2.47
CA PHE A 133 -2.85 -28.90 1.04
C PHE A 133 -4.01 -29.88 0.71
N GLY A 134 -4.95 -29.44 -0.13
CA GLY A 134 -6.19 -30.17 -0.45
C GLY A 134 -7.29 -30.14 0.62
N SER A 135 -7.10 -29.47 1.75
CA SER A 135 -8.17 -29.25 2.74
C SER A 135 -9.16 -28.17 2.28
N VAL A 136 -10.43 -28.32 2.66
CA VAL A 136 -11.51 -27.34 2.39
C VAL A 136 -11.28 -25.95 3.00
N ASN A 137 -10.34 -25.83 3.94
CA ASN A 137 -10.02 -24.56 4.62
C ASN A 137 -8.83 -23.81 3.97
N ASN A 138 -8.32 -24.30 2.84
CA ASN A 138 -7.32 -23.59 2.06
C ASN A 138 -7.98 -22.63 1.07
N SER A 139 -7.16 -21.73 0.52
CA SER A 139 -7.53 -21.00 -0.67
C SER A 139 -7.95 -21.98 -1.77
N ILE A 140 -9.08 -21.71 -2.40
CA ILE A 140 -9.54 -22.48 -3.57
C ILE A 140 -8.63 -22.29 -4.78
N TYR A 141 -7.76 -21.27 -4.75
CA TYR A 141 -6.79 -20.97 -5.79
C TYR A 141 -5.45 -21.67 -5.57
N LEU A 142 -5.22 -22.29 -4.41
CA LEU A 142 -3.98 -23.02 -4.12
C LEU A 142 -3.96 -24.35 -4.89
N ILE A 143 -3.11 -24.46 -5.91
CA ILE A 143 -3.07 -25.62 -6.81
C ILE A 143 -1.88 -26.55 -6.59
N ALA A 144 -0.81 -26.08 -5.94
CA ALA A 144 0.30 -26.92 -5.47
C ALA A 144 0.88 -26.35 -4.19
N ASN A 145 1.31 -27.23 -3.29
CA ASN A 145 2.00 -26.89 -2.04
C ASN A 145 2.61 -28.15 -1.41
N SER A 146 3.34 -27.94 -0.32
CA SER A 146 3.74 -28.92 0.67
C SER A 146 2.60 -29.84 1.12
N THR A 147 2.94 -31.12 1.28
CA THR A 147 1.96 -32.18 1.58
C THR A 147 1.41 -32.14 3.01
N LEU A 148 2.10 -31.44 3.91
CA LEU A 148 1.72 -31.23 5.32
C LEU A 148 1.31 -29.77 5.55
N LYS A 149 0.75 -29.46 6.74
CA LYS A 149 0.36 -28.09 7.13
C LYS A 149 1.54 -27.12 7.07
N SER A 150 1.73 -26.41 5.98
CA SER A 150 2.84 -25.46 5.78
C SER A 150 2.41 -24.02 6.01
N THR A 151 1.67 -23.79 7.10
CA THR A 151 1.32 -22.45 7.55
C THR A 151 2.11 -22.12 8.81
N TYR A 152 2.43 -20.85 8.98
CA TYR A 152 3.13 -20.34 10.13
C TYR A 152 2.42 -19.07 10.64
N ASP A 153 2.52 -18.82 11.94
CA ASP A 153 1.85 -17.70 12.60
C ASP A 153 2.75 -17.11 13.68
N GLN A 154 2.59 -15.81 13.94
CA GLN A 154 3.38 -15.07 14.94
C GLN A 154 3.15 -15.57 16.38
N GLY A 155 2.13 -16.39 16.63
CA GLY A 155 1.90 -17.02 17.93
C GLY A 155 2.86 -18.16 18.27
N LYS A 156 3.75 -18.55 17.34
CA LYS A 156 4.75 -19.60 17.57
C LYS A 156 5.91 -19.09 18.42
N SER A 157 6.43 -19.94 19.30
CA SER A 157 7.63 -19.63 20.10
C SER A 157 8.91 -19.43 19.29
N SER A 158 8.90 -19.81 18.01
CA SER A 158 10.01 -19.57 17.09
C SER A 158 9.78 -18.32 16.24
N ALA A 159 8.73 -17.54 16.48
CA ALA A 159 8.46 -16.31 15.75
C ALA A 159 9.22 -15.15 16.39
N TYR A 160 9.42 -14.08 15.63
CA TYR A 160 9.83 -12.81 16.21
C TYR A 160 8.72 -12.23 17.10
N ASP A 161 9.12 -11.69 18.25
CA ASP A 161 8.21 -10.97 19.15
C ASP A 161 8.07 -9.50 18.72
N GLY A 162 6.84 -8.98 18.76
CA GLY A 162 6.54 -7.56 18.54
C GLY A 162 5.45 -7.33 17.50
N PRO A 163 4.99 -6.08 17.35
CA PRO A 163 4.01 -5.73 16.33
C PRO A 163 4.64 -5.80 14.93
N ILE A 164 3.80 -6.09 13.92
CA ILE A 164 4.17 -5.90 12.51
C ILE A 164 4.51 -4.42 12.25
N VAL A 165 5.62 -4.19 11.54
CA VAL A 165 6.07 -2.84 11.16
C VAL A 165 5.52 -2.48 9.78
N MET A 166 4.44 -1.68 9.79
CA MET A 166 3.65 -1.30 8.60
C MET A 166 4.09 0.02 7.95
N THR A 167 5.35 0.43 8.10
CA THR A 167 5.82 1.78 7.69
C THR A 167 6.34 1.84 6.25
N ASP A 168 6.35 0.73 5.50
CA ASP A 168 6.83 0.71 4.12
C ASP A 168 5.84 1.45 3.19
N PRO A 169 6.32 2.38 2.35
CA PRO A 169 5.45 3.19 1.49
C PRO A 169 4.72 2.39 0.40
N SER A 170 5.10 1.12 0.15
CA SER A 170 4.36 0.22 -0.74
C SER A 170 3.02 -0.24 -0.16
N LEU A 171 2.80 -0.11 1.15
CA LEU A 171 1.58 -0.55 1.80
C LEU A 171 0.50 0.51 1.70
N ALA A 172 -0.69 0.09 1.26
CA ALA A 172 -1.85 0.99 1.21
C ALA A 172 -2.29 1.42 2.62
N VAL A 173 -2.71 2.67 2.75
CA VAL A 173 -3.32 3.17 3.99
C VAL A 173 -4.58 2.36 4.28
N GLY A 174 -4.71 1.86 5.52
CA GLY A 174 -5.85 1.05 5.94
C GLY A 174 -5.68 -0.46 5.72
N LEU A 175 -4.59 -0.92 5.10
CA LEU A 175 -4.29 -2.34 4.97
C LEU A 175 -4.24 -3.01 6.37
N PRO A 176 -4.99 -4.11 6.62
CA PRO A 176 -4.96 -4.81 7.90
C PRO A 176 -3.56 -5.37 8.19
N SER A 177 -2.99 -5.06 9.36
CA SER A 177 -1.69 -5.60 9.77
C SER A 177 -1.76 -7.12 10.04
N GLU A 178 -2.95 -7.62 10.36
CA GLU A 178 -3.26 -9.02 10.61
C GLU A 178 -2.92 -9.93 9.40
N LEU A 179 -2.83 -9.38 8.19
CA LEU A 179 -2.38 -10.11 7.00
C LEU A 179 -0.94 -10.61 7.12
N PHE A 180 -0.12 -9.90 7.88
CA PHE A 180 1.30 -10.22 8.06
C PHE A 180 1.55 -11.03 9.32
N GLU A 181 0.51 -11.41 10.08
CA GLU A 181 0.68 -12.24 11.29
C GLU A 181 0.72 -13.73 10.96
N THR A 182 0.37 -14.10 9.73
CA THR A 182 0.41 -15.46 9.21
C THR A 182 1.11 -15.51 7.87
N GLU A 183 1.65 -16.67 7.55
CA GLU A 183 2.25 -16.96 6.24
C GLU A 183 1.98 -18.40 5.83
N ARG A 184 2.08 -18.65 4.52
CA ARG A 184 2.31 -19.98 3.98
C ARG A 184 3.74 -20.08 3.48
N TYR A 185 4.37 -21.22 3.75
CA TYR A 185 5.74 -21.50 3.32
C TYR A 185 5.86 -22.85 2.62
N ASP A 186 6.95 -23.04 1.88
CA ASP A 186 7.32 -24.32 1.28
C ASP A 186 7.98 -25.27 2.28
N ARG A 187 8.11 -26.56 1.99
CA ARG A 187 8.86 -27.50 2.84
C ARG A 187 9.94 -28.26 2.11
N GLY A 188 11.19 -27.82 2.22
CA GLY A 188 12.36 -28.55 1.72
C GLY A 188 12.21 -29.12 0.30
N SER A 189 11.98 -30.43 0.17
CA SER A 189 11.86 -31.12 -1.13
C SER A 189 10.44 -31.22 -1.68
N ASP A 190 9.44 -30.69 -0.97
CA ASP A 190 8.06 -30.64 -1.45
C ASP A 190 7.95 -29.71 -2.69
N PRO A 191 6.90 -29.88 -3.52
CA PRO A 191 6.63 -28.97 -4.62
C PRO A 191 6.59 -27.51 -4.15
N ASN A 192 7.02 -26.61 -5.02
CA ASN A 192 6.83 -25.18 -4.87
C ASN A 192 5.34 -24.86 -4.67
N MET A 193 5.06 -23.85 -3.84
CA MET A 193 3.73 -23.28 -3.73
C MET A 193 3.30 -22.66 -5.05
N GLN A 194 2.09 -23.00 -5.49
CA GLN A 194 1.48 -22.46 -6.70
C GLN A 194 0.03 -22.06 -6.46
N TRP A 195 -0.35 -20.91 -7.01
CA TRP A 195 -1.72 -20.42 -7.06
C TRP A 195 -2.16 -20.20 -8.51
N SER A 196 -3.44 -20.45 -8.79
CA SER A 196 -4.04 -20.23 -10.10
C SER A 196 -5.39 -19.55 -9.93
N PHE A 197 -5.54 -18.38 -10.55
CA PHE A 197 -6.74 -17.54 -10.44
C PHE A 197 -7.45 -17.48 -11.79
N PRO A 198 -8.76 -17.78 -11.87
CA PRO A 198 -9.51 -17.58 -13.10
C PRO A 198 -9.49 -16.10 -13.49
N VAL A 199 -8.90 -15.73 -14.63
CA VAL A 199 -8.88 -14.34 -15.11
C VAL A 199 -9.17 -14.36 -16.59
N ASN A 200 -10.06 -13.49 -17.07
CA ASN A 200 -10.41 -13.51 -18.48
C ASN A 200 -9.19 -13.31 -19.37
N ASN A 201 -9.11 -14.07 -20.46
CA ASN A 201 -8.06 -13.90 -21.45
C ASN A 201 -8.09 -12.47 -22.03
N GLY A 202 -6.95 -11.81 -22.02
CA GLY A 202 -6.75 -10.43 -22.46
C GLY A 202 -6.89 -9.40 -21.35
N THR A 203 -7.24 -9.80 -20.12
CA THR A 203 -7.29 -8.89 -18.97
C THR A 203 -5.87 -8.55 -18.51
N LEU A 204 -5.58 -7.25 -18.42
CA LEU A 204 -4.40 -6.74 -17.71
C LEU A 204 -4.72 -6.76 -16.22
N VAL A 205 -3.83 -7.34 -15.42
CA VAL A 205 -3.94 -7.34 -13.96
C VAL A 205 -2.65 -6.82 -13.32
N GLU A 206 -2.78 -6.19 -12.16
CA GLU A 206 -1.72 -5.99 -11.18
C GLU A 206 -1.74 -7.14 -10.16
N VAL A 207 -0.64 -7.88 -10.10
CA VAL A 207 -0.36 -8.88 -9.05
C VAL A 207 0.35 -8.18 -7.91
N ARG A 208 -0.21 -8.23 -6.69
CA ARG A 208 0.40 -7.71 -5.47
C ARG A 208 0.67 -8.84 -4.48
N LEU A 209 1.92 -8.92 -4.03
CA LEU A 209 2.41 -9.94 -3.10
C LEU A 209 2.92 -9.27 -1.83
N TYR A 210 2.50 -9.78 -0.68
CA TYR A 210 2.75 -9.18 0.62
C TYR A 210 3.66 -10.08 1.46
N PHE A 211 4.67 -9.46 2.08
CA PHE A 211 5.72 -10.16 2.81
C PHE A 211 6.06 -9.47 4.13
N ALA A 212 6.37 -10.27 5.15
CA ALA A 212 7.04 -9.92 6.38
C ALA A 212 7.76 -11.15 6.91
N GLU A 213 9.01 -11.02 7.35
CA GLU A 213 9.74 -12.15 7.95
C GLU A 213 9.27 -12.39 9.39
N LEU A 214 8.60 -13.52 9.62
CA LEU A 214 8.10 -13.91 10.93
C LEU A 214 9.01 -14.87 11.68
N TRP A 215 9.77 -15.71 10.98
CA TRP A 215 10.50 -16.78 11.61
C TRP A 215 11.84 -16.29 12.17
N SER A 216 12.01 -16.39 13.49
CA SER A 216 13.26 -15.97 14.18
C SER A 216 14.51 -16.77 13.81
N GLY A 217 14.37 -17.80 12.96
CA GLY A 217 15.49 -18.52 12.36
C GLY A 217 16.19 -17.73 11.25
N ILE A 218 15.50 -16.79 10.60
CA ILE A 218 16.08 -15.84 9.65
C ILE A 218 16.54 -14.61 10.41
N THR A 219 17.85 -14.51 10.61
CA THR A 219 18.53 -13.54 11.49
C THR A 219 19.30 -12.46 10.72
N GLY A 220 19.30 -12.53 9.40
CA GLY A 220 20.09 -11.66 8.55
C GLY A 220 19.68 -11.71 7.08
N PRO A 221 20.07 -10.71 6.28
CA PRO A 221 19.87 -10.70 4.83
C PRO A 221 20.48 -11.94 4.17
N GLY A 222 19.85 -12.40 3.09
CA GLY A 222 20.29 -13.50 2.24
C GLY A 222 20.10 -14.90 2.82
N GLN A 223 19.47 -15.02 3.99
CA GLN A 223 19.22 -16.31 4.63
C GLN A 223 17.95 -17.01 4.12
N ARG A 224 16.97 -16.22 3.63
CA ARG A 224 15.85 -16.68 2.82
C ARG A 224 15.82 -15.84 1.55
N VAL A 225 15.90 -16.50 0.40
CA VAL A 225 15.85 -15.86 -0.91
C VAL A 225 15.05 -16.75 -1.85
N PHE A 226 14.08 -16.17 -2.55
CA PHE A 226 13.28 -16.90 -3.53
C PHE A 226 12.82 -15.97 -4.65
N ASP A 227 12.31 -16.54 -5.72
CA ASP A 227 11.70 -15.81 -6.83
C ASP A 227 10.19 -16.11 -6.86
N VAL A 228 9.42 -15.30 -7.57
CA VAL A 228 8.04 -15.65 -7.96
C VAL A 228 7.90 -15.56 -9.46
N SER A 229 7.45 -16.64 -10.09
CA SER A 229 7.02 -16.61 -11.48
C SER A 229 5.54 -16.23 -11.59
N VAL A 230 5.23 -15.47 -12.63
CA VAL A 230 3.91 -15.05 -13.07
C VAL A 230 3.77 -15.47 -14.54
N GLU A 231 2.74 -16.25 -14.86
CA GLU A 231 2.53 -16.81 -16.21
C GLU A 231 3.76 -17.61 -16.71
N GLY A 232 4.42 -18.32 -15.79
CA GLY A 232 5.62 -19.12 -16.08
C GLY A 232 6.90 -18.31 -16.34
N THR A 233 6.88 -17.00 -16.13
CA THR A 233 8.04 -16.10 -16.25
C THR A 233 8.34 -15.41 -14.94
N VAL A 234 9.61 -15.23 -14.58
CA VAL A 234 9.99 -14.50 -13.36
C VAL A 234 10.22 -13.02 -13.72
N PRO A 235 9.31 -12.09 -13.38
CA PRO A 235 9.54 -10.67 -13.60
C PRO A 235 10.62 -10.14 -12.64
N THR A 236 11.29 -9.07 -13.05
CA THR A 236 12.42 -8.48 -12.30
C THR A 236 12.06 -8.08 -10.87
N GLU A 237 10.84 -7.59 -10.69
CA GLU A 237 10.23 -7.16 -9.43
C GLU A 237 10.08 -8.32 -8.45
N PHE A 238 9.98 -9.56 -8.94
CA PHE A 238 9.85 -10.77 -8.16
C PHE A 238 11.09 -11.67 -8.24
N THR A 239 12.27 -11.09 -8.50
CA THR A 239 13.55 -11.80 -8.38
C THR A 239 14.23 -11.52 -7.04
N ASN A 240 14.94 -12.51 -6.49
CA ASN A 240 15.75 -12.42 -5.28
C ASN A 240 15.03 -11.78 -4.10
N ILE A 241 13.78 -12.17 -3.87
CA ILE A 241 12.97 -11.67 -2.76
C ILE A 241 13.61 -12.15 -1.45
N ASP A 242 14.00 -11.19 -0.61
CA ASP A 242 14.61 -11.37 0.70
C ASP A 242 13.91 -10.42 1.68
N ALA A 243 12.89 -10.93 2.38
CA ALA A 243 12.05 -10.11 3.23
C ALA A 243 12.82 -9.49 4.40
N PHE A 244 13.67 -10.28 5.06
CA PHE A 244 14.55 -9.78 6.12
C PHE A 244 15.56 -8.78 5.58
N GLY A 245 16.18 -9.05 4.43
CA GLY A 245 17.12 -8.14 3.80
C GLY A 245 16.53 -6.80 3.42
N ARG A 246 15.24 -6.77 3.05
CA ARG A 246 14.53 -5.56 2.68
C ARG A 246 14.08 -4.75 3.89
N ASN A 247 13.27 -5.32 4.78
CA ASN A 247 12.63 -4.59 5.87
C ASN A 247 12.93 -5.14 7.28
N GLY A 248 13.80 -6.14 7.39
CA GLY A 248 14.13 -6.78 8.66
C GLY A 248 13.01 -7.67 9.20
N ALA A 249 13.22 -8.18 10.42
CA ALA A 249 12.21 -8.92 11.16
C ALA A 249 10.92 -8.11 11.32
N LEU A 250 9.77 -8.74 11.07
CA LEU A 250 8.42 -8.15 11.16
C LEU A 250 8.17 -6.93 10.24
N GLY A 251 9.13 -6.59 9.37
CA GLY A 251 9.03 -5.49 8.44
C GLY A 251 8.14 -5.84 7.25
N ALA A 252 6.92 -5.30 7.21
CA ALA A 252 5.97 -5.57 6.15
C ALA A 252 6.28 -4.75 4.89
N PHE A 253 6.05 -5.32 3.71
CA PHE A 253 6.05 -4.61 2.43
C PHE A 253 5.21 -5.34 1.38
N MET A 254 4.96 -4.64 0.28
CA MET A 254 4.29 -5.16 -0.91
C MET A 254 5.21 -5.04 -2.13
N LEU A 255 5.17 -6.05 -2.98
CA LEU A 255 5.74 -6.03 -4.33
C LEU A 255 4.61 -6.17 -5.34
N SER A 256 4.69 -5.44 -6.45
CA SER A 256 3.71 -5.59 -7.54
C SER A 256 4.32 -5.74 -8.92
N TYR A 257 3.56 -6.39 -9.80
CA TYR A 257 3.89 -6.59 -11.20
C TYR A 257 2.60 -6.61 -12.03
N GLN A 258 2.62 -5.96 -13.21
CA GLN A 258 1.50 -5.99 -14.13
C GLN A 258 1.71 -7.01 -15.24
N VAL A 259 0.69 -7.81 -15.53
CA VAL A 259 0.71 -8.84 -16.57
C VAL A 259 -0.63 -8.92 -17.29
N THR A 260 -0.61 -9.22 -18.58
CA THR A 260 -1.82 -9.57 -19.33
C THR A 260 -1.99 -11.07 -19.33
N VAL A 261 -3.11 -11.56 -18.79
CA VAL A 261 -3.45 -12.99 -18.78
C VAL A 261 -3.84 -13.45 -20.18
N THR A 262 -3.30 -14.58 -20.65
CA THR A 262 -3.45 -15.00 -22.06
C THR A 262 -4.19 -16.31 -22.30
N ASP A 263 -4.49 -17.07 -21.26
CA ASP A 263 -5.07 -18.41 -21.37
C ASP A 263 -6.34 -18.63 -20.53
N GLY A 264 -6.77 -17.62 -19.78
CA GLY A 264 -7.93 -17.72 -18.89
C GLY A 264 -7.58 -17.99 -17.43
N SER A 265 -6.29 -18.09 -17.09
CA SER A 265 -5.81 -18.27 -15.73
C SER A 265 -4.60 -17.38 -15.48
N LEU A 266 -4.53 -16.76 -14.30
CA LEU A 266 -3.31 -16.16 -13.80
C LEU A 266 -2.59 -17.19 -12.92
N ASP A 267 -1.42 -17.65 -13.34
CA ASP A 267 -0.63 -18.64 -12.62
C ASP A 267 0.56 -17.99 -11.89
N LEU A 268 0.69 -18.29 -10.59
CA LEU A 268 1.78 -17.88 -9.73
C LEU A 268 2.53 -19.10 -9.21
N GLU A 269 3.87 -19.06 -9.19
CA GLU A 269 4.71 -20.08 -8.55
C GLU A 269 5.84 -19.43 -7.75
N LEU A 270 5.96 -19.78 -6.46
CA LEU A 270 7.07 -19.35 -5.61
C LEU A 270 8.24 -20.32 -5.77
N ILE A 271 9.37 -19.84 -6.26
CA ILE A 271 10.53 -20.64 -6.61
C ILE A 271 11.60 -20.45 -5.56
N ARG A 272 11.76 -21.47 -4.70
CA ARG A 272 12.81 -21.50 -3.67
C ARG A 272 14.21 -21.46 -4.29
N ASN A 273 15.03 -20.54 -3.80
CA ASN A 273 16.47 -20.48 -4.08
C ASN A 273 17.30 -20.82 -2.83
N ILE A 274 17.09 -20.07 -1.74
CA ILE A 274 17.74 -20.26 -0.43
C ILE A 274 16.63 -20.31 0.62
N GLN A 275 16.57 -21.42 1.37
CA GLN A 275 15.50 -21.70 2.35
C GLN A 275 14.11 -21.80 1.67
N ASP A 276 13.10 -22.20 2.42
CA ASP A 276 11.71 -22.28 2.01
C ASP A 276 11.18 -20.88 1.66
N ALA A 277 10.56 -20.75 0.49
CA ALA A 277 9.84 -19.54 0.12
C ALA A 277 8.61 -19.37 1.03
N ASP A 278 8.24 -18.12 1.31
CA ASP A 278 7.09 -17.75 2.12
C ASP A 278 6.32 -16.58 1.50
N ILE A 279 5.06 -16.43 1.92
CA ILE A 279 4.20 -15.32 1.53
C ILE A 279 3.15 -15.11 2.62
N ASN A 280 2.74 -13.86 2.84
CA ASN A 280 1.73 -13.49 3.85
C ASN A 280 0.36 -13.23 3.21
N ALA A 281 0.31 -12.60 2.05
CA ALA A 281 -0.94 -12.42 1.31
C ALA A 281 -0.73 -12.24 -0.20
N ILE A 282 -1.82 -12.45 -0.94
CA ILE A 282 -1.90 -12.23 -2.40
C ILE A 282 -3.12 -11.36 -2.69
N GLU A 283 -2.96 -10.33 -3.53
CA GLU A 283 -4.05 -9.51 -4.07
C GLU A 283 -3.89 -9.39 -5.60
N ILE A 284 -4.98 -9.61 -6.33
CA ILE A 284 -5.04 -9.48 -7.80
C ILE A 284 -6.06 -8.40 -8.15
N ILE A 285 -5.66 -7.46 -8.98
CA ILE A 285 -6.44 -6.28 -9.36
C ILE A 285 -6.48 -6.16 -10.88
N GLU A 286 -7.64 -5.87 -11.48
CA GLU A 286 -7.81 -5.56 -12.92
C GLU A 286 -7.75 -4.05 -13.21
#